data_AF-B5CNR0-F1
#
_entry.id   AF-B5CNR0-F1
#
_cell.length_a   1.000
_cell.length_b   1.000
_cell.length_c   1.000
_cell.angle_alpha   90.00
_cell.angle_beta   90.00
_cell.angle_gamma   90.00
#
_symmetry.space_group_name_H-M   'P 1'
#
loop_
_entity.id
_entity.type
_entity.pdbx_description
1 polymer ?
#
loop_
_entity_poly.entity_id
_entity_poly.type
_entity_poly.pdbx_seq_one_letter_code
_entity_poly.pdbx_strand_id
1 'polypeptide(L)'
;MAKNKNVRNRRQKSRKNSGLRWHKRGIVLTTLVIVLLGGMVTAGSVSLWSRNNAYKAQEAELQAQIEAEETRSEEIKEYEAYVQTDEYIRETAEDKLHLADPNEIIFRPIK
;
A
#
# COMPACT_ATOMS: atom_id res chain seq x y z
N MET A 1 -30.15 -80.37 -23.64
CA MET A 1 -30.58 -79.02 -24.08
C MET A 1 -30.38 -78.04 -22.93
N ALA A 2 -29.27 -77.29 -22.88
CA ALA A 2 -29.03 -76.31 -21.81
C ALA A 2 -28.34 -75.07 -22.38
N LYS A 3 -29.07 -74.29 -23.18
CA LYS A 3 -28.61 -72.98 -23.63
C LYS A 3 -29.04 -71.91 -22.64
N ASN A 4 -28.04 -71.28 -22.05
CA ASN A 4 -27.95 -69.82 -22.04
C ASN A 4 -28.81 -69.04 -21.03
N LYS A 5 -28.43 -69.09 -19.75
CA LYS A 5 -28.82 -68.06 -18.75
C LYS A 5 -27.82 -66.90 -18.66
N ASN A 6 -26.58 -67.08 -19.16
CA ASN A 6 -25.49 -66.09 -18.99
C ASN A 6 -25.50 -64.92 -19.99
N VAL A 7 -26.15 -65.02 -21.15
CA VAL A 7 -26.19 -63.92 -22.13
C VAL A 7 -27.28 -62.89 -21.79
N ARG A 8 -28.35 -63.27 -21.08
CA ARG A 8 -29.40 -62.33 -20.64
C ARG A 8 -28.91 -61.33 -19.57
N ASN A 9 -28.10 -61.78 -18.62
CA ASN A 9 -27.56 -60.90 -17.56
C ASN A 9 -26.51 -59.89 -18.06
N ARG A 10 -25.77 -60.22 -19.13
CA ARG A 10 -24.72 -59.33 -19.67
C ARG A 10 -25.30 -58.13 -20.42
N ARG A 11 -26.45 -58.29 -21.10
CA ARG A 11 -27.17 -57.21 -21.79
C ARG A 11 -27.84 -56.22 -20.83
N GLN A 12 -28.30 -56.68 -19.66
CA GLN A 12 -28.95 -55.83 -18.65
C GLN A 12 -27.95 -54.94 -17.90
N LYS A 13 -26.72 -55.41 -17.67
CA LYS A 13 -25.65 -54.63 -17.02
C LYS A 13 -25.11 -53.49 -17.90
N SER A 14 -25.11 -53.65 -19.22
CA SER A 14 -24.68 -52.61 -20.17
C SER A 14 -25.65 -51.43 -20.27
N ARG A 15 -26.94 -51.63 -19.99
CA ARG A 15 -27.97 -50.57 -20.05
C ARG A 15 -28.04 -49.71 -18.79
N LYS A 16 -27.59 -50.20 -17.63
CA LYS A 16 -27.56 -49.41 -16.37
C LYS A 16 -26.40 -48.41 -16.33
N ASN A 17 -25.32 -48.64 -17.08
CA ASN A 17 -24.14 -47.75 -17.10
C ASN A 17 -24.22 -46.61 -18.13
N SER A 18 -25.25 -46.55 -18.99
CA SER A 18 -25.36 -45.48 -19.99
C SER A 18 -25.85 -44.17 -19.37
N GLY A 19 -26.73 -44.20 -18.36
CA GLY A 19 -27.19 -43.00 -17.65
C GLY A 19 -26.08 -42.34 -16.83
N LEU A 20 -25.23 -43.14 -16.18
CA LEU A 20 -24.13 -42.63 -15.35
C LEU A 20 -23.04 -41.91 -16.17
N ARG A 21 -22.81 -42.32 -17.43
CA ARG A 21 -21.83 -41.68 -18.33
C ARG A 21 -22.25 -40.26 -18.74
N TRP A 22 -23.55 -39.98 -18.76
CA TRP A 22 -24.05 -38.66 -19.15
C TRP A 22 -23.79 -37.64 -18.04
N HIS A 23 -24.05 -37.99 -16.78
CA HIS A 23 -23.72 -37.16 -15.62
C HIS A 23 -22.22 -36.94 -15.46
N LYS A 24 -21.38 -37.95 -15.76
CA LYS A 24 -19.92 -37.82 -15.72
C LYS A 24 -19.39 -36.76 -16.71
N ARG A 25 -20.00 -36.62 -17.89
CA ARG A 25 -19.61 -35.57 -18.86
C ARG A 25 -19.97 -34.18 -18.35
N GLY A 26 -21.15 -34.02 -17.74
CA GLY A 26 -21.58 -32.76 -17.12
C GLY A 26 -20.65 -32.34 -15.97
N ILE A 27 -20.31 -33.28 -15.08
CA ILE A 27 -19.40 -33.03 -13.93
C ILE A 27 -17.99 -32.63 -14.40
N VAL A 28 -17.47 -33.25 -15.47
CA VAL A 28 -16.16 -32.88 -16.02
C VAL A 28 -16.19 -31.47 -16.61
N LEU A 29 -17.26 -31.09 -17.30
CA LEU A 29 -17.40 -29.73 -17.84
C LEU A 29 -17.54 -28.69 -16.74
N THR A 30 -18.34 -28.94 -15.70
CA THR A 30 -18.51 -27.97 -14.59
C THR A 30 -17.23 -27.83 -13.77
N THR A 31 -16.52 -28.93 -13.50
CA THR A 31 -15.21 -28.87 -12.81
C THR A 31 -14.16 -28.15 -13.64
N LEU A 32 -14.12 -28.35 -14.96
CA LEU A 32 -13.24 -27.60 -15.86
C LEU A 32 -13.49 -26.09 -15.77
N VAL A 33 -14.76 -25.68 -15.81
CA VAL A 33 -15.14 -24.26 -15.70
C VAL A 33 -14.72 -23.67 -14.35
N ILE A 34 -14.93 -24.40 -13.25
CA ILE A 34 -14.50 -23.96 -11.91
C ILE A 34 -12.98 -23.80 -11.83
N VAL A 35 -12.21 -24.74 -12.41
CA VAL A 35 -10.74 -24.67 -12.43
C VAL A 35 -10.25 -23.49 -13.27
N LEU A 36 -10.86 -23.23 -14.42
CA LEU A 36 -10.50 -22.10 -15.28
C LEU A 36 -10.80 -20.75 -14.59
N LEU A 37 -11.97 -20.63 -13.94
CA LEU A 37 -12.33 -19.43 -13.19
C LEU A 37 -11.40 -19.24 -11.97
N GLY A 38 -11.11 -20.30 -11.22
CA GLY A 38 -10.18 -20.25 -10.09
C GLY A 38 -8.74 -19.91 -10.50
N GLY A 39 -8.28 -20.45 -11.63
CA GLY A 39 -6.97 -20.14 -12.20
C GLY A 39 -6.85 -18.67 -12.62
N MET A 40 -7.90 -18.11 -13.23
CA MET A 40 -7.91 -16.70 -13.66
C MET A 40 -7.92 -15.73 -12.48
N VAL A 41 -8.69 -16.03 -11.41
CA VAL A 41 -8.71 -15.22 -10.19
C VAL A 41 -7.34 -15.22 -9.48
N THR A 42 -6.72 -16.39 -9.35
CA THR A 42 -5.40 -16.50 -8.69
C THR A 42 -4.29 -15.80 -9.48
N ALA A 43 -4.27 -15.92 -10.81
CA ALA A 43 -3.34 -15.16 -11.65
C ALA A 43 -3.52 -13.64 -11.49
N GLY A 44 -4.77 -13.17 -11.40
CA GLY A 44 -5.09 -11.78 -11.09
C GLY A 44 -4.58 -11.34 -9.71
N SER A 45 -4.78 -12.18 -8.68
CA SER A 45 -4.34 -11.91 -7.31
C SER A 45 -2.83 -11.80 -7.15
N VAL A 46 -2.04 -12.62 -7.85
CA VAL A 46 -0.57 -12.53 -7.81
C VAL A 46 -0.09 -11.20 -8.39
N SER A 47 -0.68 -10.75 -9.50
CA SER A 47 -0.34 -9.46 -10.11
C SER A 47 -0.75 -8.27 -9.21
N LEU A 48 -1.88 -8.38 -8.51
CA LEU A 48 -2.36 -7.39 -7.55
C LEU A 48 -1.46 -7.33 -6.31
N TRP A 49 -1.01 -8.46 -5.82
CA TRP A 49 -0.11 -8.53 -4.66
C TRP A 49 1.27 -7.92 -4.95
N SER A 50 1.82 -8.19 -6.14
CA SER A 50 3.07 -7.56 -6.60
C SER A 50 2.95 -6.04 -6.70
N ARG A 51 1.86 -5.53 -7.30
CA ARG A 51 1.59 -4.08 -7.37
C ARG A 51 1.36 -3.48 -5.98
N ASN A 52 0.60 -4.16 -5.12
CA ASN A 52 0.34 -3.71 -3.75
C ASN A 52 1.64 -3.55 -2.94
N ASN A 53 2.60 -4.46 -3.10
CA ASN A 53 3.89 -4.35 -2.43
C ASN A 53 4.71 -3.13 -2.90
N ALA A 54 4.67 -2.82 -4.19
CA ALA A 54 5.32 -1.63 -4.74
C ALA A 54 4.67 -0.32 -4.26
N TYR A 55 3.34 -0.32 -4.07
CA TYR A 55 2.64 0.83 -3.50
C TYR A 55 2.95 1.03 -2.02
N LYS A 56 3.01 -0.05 -1.23
CA LYS A 56 3.41 0.02 0.19
C LYS A 56 4.83 0.57 0.39
N ALA A 57 5.76 0.21 -0.50
CA ALA A 57 7.12 0.74 -0.47
C ALA A 57 7.14 2.25 -0.72
N GLN A 58 6.36 2.74 -1.70
CA GLN A 58 6.24 4.16 -1.98
C GLN A 58 5.53 4.92 -0.84
N GLU A 59 4.47 4.35 -0.26
CA GLU A 59 3.79 4.96 0.90
C GLU A 59 4.75 5.12 2.08
N ALA A 60 5.57 4.12 2.38
CA ALA A 60 6.56 4.20 3.46
C ALA A 60 7.64 5.26 3.18
N GLU A 61 8.09 5.38 1.94
CA GLU A 61 9.06 6.40 1.53
C GLU A 61 8.47 7.81 1.61
N LEU A 62 7.25 8.02 1.10
CA LEU A 62 6.56 9.30 1.17
C LEU A 62 6.26 9.70 2.62
N GLN A 63 5.84 8.75 3.46
CA GLN A 63 5.57 9.01 4.87
C GLN A 63 6.83 9.47 5.61
N ALA A 64 7.98 8.85 5.32
CA ALA A 64 9.25 9.27 5.90
C ALA A 64 9.66 10.69 5.44
N GLN A 65 9.35 11.08 4.20
CA GLN A 65 9.59 12.44 3.72
C GLN A 65 8.68 13.46 4.41
N ILE A 66 7.40 13.13 4.60
CA ILE A 66 6.44 13.99 5.31
C ILE A 66 6.89 14.22 6.75
N GLU A 67 7.28 13.17 7.48
CA GLU A 67 7.75 13.30 8.87
C GLU A 67 9.04 14.12 8.97
N ALA A 68 9.96 13.95 8.02
CA ALA A 68 11.18 14.76 7.95
C ALA A 68 10.90 16.23 7.60
N GLU A 69 9.85 16.52 6.83
CA GLU A 69 9.46 17.89 6.47
C GLU A 69 8.64 18.57 7.57
N GLU A 70 7.81 17.82 8.28
CA GLU A 70 7.02 18.29 9.42
C GLU A 70 7.95 18.69 10.59
N THR A 71 8.95 17.85 10.90
CA THR A 71 9.97 18.17 11.92
C THR A 71 10.76 19.44 11.57
N ARG A 72 11.17 19.60 10.30
CA ARG A 72 11.80 20.86 9.86
C ARG A 72 10.86 22.06 9.94
N SER A 73 9.56 21.86 9.71
CA SER A 73 8.57 22.93 9.79
C SER A 73 8.34 23.41 11.22
N GLU A 74 8.44 22.52 12.20
CA GLU A 74 8.40 22.88 13.63
C GLU A 74 9.62 23.70 14.03
N GLU A 75 10.83 23.28 13.63
CA GLU A 75 12.07 24.05 13.87
C GLU A 75 12.02 25.44 13.25
N ILE A 76 11.46 25.57 12.03
CA ILE A 76 11.30 26.87 11.36
C ILE A 76 10.33 27.77 12.14
N LYS A 77 9.24 27.22 12.68
CA LYS A 77 8.30 28.00 13.50
C LYS A 77 8.92 28.48 14.81
N GLU A 78 9.74 27.64 15.45
CA GLU A 78 10.47 28.04 16.66
C GLU A 78 11.49 29.15 16.35
N TYR A 79 12.20 29.05 15.24
CA TYR A 79 13.12 30.09 14.78
C TYR A 79 12.40 31.39 14.39
N GLU A 80 11.23 31.30 13.74
CA GLU A 80 10.39 32.46 13.44
C GLU A 80 9.97 33.18 14.72
N ALA A 81 9.53 32.43 15.74
CA ALA A 81 9.18 33.00 17.04
C ALA A 81 10.37 33.67 17.72
N TYR A 82 11.57 33.09 17.65
CA TYR A 82 12.80 33.67 18.21
C TYR A 82 13.20 34.98 17.52
N VAL A 83 13.18 35.01 16.18
CA VAL A 83 13.53 36.21 15.39
C VAL A 83 12.53 37.36 15.60
N GLN A 84 11.28 37.04 15.96
CA GLN A 84 10.25 38.04 16.30
C GLN A 84 10.38 38.60 17.72
N THR A 85 11.32 38.12 18.54
CA THR A 85 11.51 38.65 19.90
C THR A 85 12.09 40.07 19.87
N ASP A 86 11.61 40.91 20.78
CA ASP A 86 12.12 42.29 20.96
C ASP A 86 13.64 42.32 21.24
N GLU A 87 14.18 41.24 21.80
CA GLU A 87 15.61 41.08 22.05
C GLU A 87 16.42 40.91 20.77
N TYR A 88 16.00 40.02 19.87
CA TYR A 88 16.65 39.85 18.57
C TYR A 88 16.54 41.11 17.70
N ILE A 89 15.40 41.80 17.75
CA ILE A 89 15.20 43.08 17.03
C ILE A 89 16.17 44.15 17.55
N ARG A 90 16.30 44.28 18.87
CA ARG A 90 17.22 45.21 19.52
C ARG A 90 18.68 44.91 19.20
N GLU A 91 19.12 43.66 19.36
CA GLU A 91 20.50 43.23 19.05
C GLU A 91 20.83 43.43 17.56
N THR A 92 19.89 43.08 16.66
CA THR A 92 20.08 43.30 15.22
C THR A 92 20.14 44.79 14.86
N ALA A 93 19.37 45.64 15.54
CA ALA A 93 19.35 47.08 15.35
C ALA A 93 20.64 47.74 15.90
N GLU A 94 21.15 47.29 17.04
CA GLU A 94 22.43 47.70 17.60
C GLU A 94 23.60 47.31 16.67
N ASP A 95 23.64 46.06 16.19
CA ASP A 95 24.73 45.56 15.35
C ASP A 95 24.72 46.19 13.95
N LYS A 96 23.55 46.22 13.28
CA LYS A 96 23.46 46.67 11.87
C LYS A 96 23.26 48.17 11.71
N LEU A 97 22.53 48.81 12.61
CA LEU A 97 22.15 50.22 12.49
C LEU A 97 22.87 51.11 13.51
N HIS A 98 23.66 50.53 14.41
CA HIS A 98 24.31 51.24 15.52
C HIS A 98 23.32 52.08 16.33
N LEU A 99 22.07 51.62 16.38
CA LEU A 99 21.04 52.19 17.23
C LEU A 99 21.33 51.76 18.66
N ALA A 100 21.05 52.63 19.62
CA ALA A 100 21.14 52.31 21.04
C ALA A 100 19.79 52.57 21.66
N ASP A 101 19.50 51.88 22.76
CA ASP A 101 18.24 52.11 23.45
C ASP A 101 18.16 53.56 23.96
N PRO A 102 16.96 54.16 24.04
CA PRO A 102 16.79 55.56 24.45
C PRO A 102 17.41 55.91 25.81
N ASN A 103 17.63 54.92 26.67
CA ASN A 103 18.18 55.06 28.01
C ASN A 103 19.63 54.55 28.14
N GLU A 104 20.28 54.16 27.04
CA GLU A 104 21.65 53.62 27.05
C GLU A 104 22.71 54.73 26.89
N ILE A 105 23.79 54.66 27.69
CA ILE A 105 24.88 55.66 27.67
C ILE A 105 26.02 55.15 26.79
N ILE A 106 26.15 55.68 25.57
CA ILE A 106 27.23 55.31 24.63
C ILE A 106 28.51 56.10 24.96
N PHE A 107 29.57 55.39 25.35
CA PHE A 107 30.91 55.98 25.52
C PHE A 107 31.70 55.90 24.21
N ARG A 108 31.96 57.05 23.58
CA ARG A 108 32.91 57.13 22.45
C ARG A 108 34.31 57.47 22.98
N PRO A 109 35.36 56.70 22.66
CA PRO A 109 36.72 57.02 23.07
C PRO A 109 37.15 58.34 22.42
N ILE A 110 37.61 59.29 23.24
CA ILE A 110 38.20 60.55 22.78
C ILE A 110 39.58 60.21 22.23
N LYS A 111 39.80 60.50 20.94
CA LYS A 111 41.12 60.46 20.29
C LYS A 111 41.79 61.82 20.36
#